data_AF-A0AAV8ZUX0-F1
#
_entry.id   AF-A0AAV8ZUX0-F1
#
_cell.length_a   1.000
_cell.length_b   1.000
_cell.length_c   1.000
_cell.angle_alpha   90.00
_cell.angle_beta   90.00
_cell.angle_gamma   90.00
#
_symmetry.space_group_name_H-M   'P 1'
#
loop_
_entity.id
_entity.type
_entity.pdbx_description
1 polymer ?
#
loop_
_entity_poly.entity_id
_entity_poly.type
_entity_poly.pdbx_seq_one_letter_code
_entity_poly.pdbx_strand_id
1 'polypeptide(L)'
;MELTTLILKLFITIAVLVGSSEFTLTQQYVNIIILVGFVIALILHGQQTEATYRLDFVWKQQATEEKEDMEHLEAYNRKLLANILPVHVAEHFLNSPKNNDELYHEQCDFVCIMFASIPNFSEFYVELEGNNEGVECLRLLNEIIADFDELLSEEQFKYIEKIKSTGATYMAASGYRHVTAMADYALRLKELLEEVNEHSFNHFRIRIGINVGPVVAGVIGARKPQYDIWGNAVNVASRMDSTGICDKIQITSEVNQILQAKGYPTTCRGAIEVKGKGSMETFFLEGPSKSPTRPNITVNPLANSDSKISQFEKPMTTVLGTISEKN
;
A
#
# COMPACT_ATOMS: atom_id res chain seq x y z
N MET A 1 31.39 -29.36 26.77
CA MET A 1 32.07 -30.65 26.51
C MET A 1 33.52 -30.64 27.01
N GLU A 2 34.24 -29.50 26.98
CA GLU A 2 35.63 -29.45 27.45
C GLU A 2 35.78 -29.53 28.98
N LEU A 3 34.88 -28.90 29.76
CA LEU A 3 35.01 -28.88 31.22
C LEU A 3 34.71 -30.24 31.88
N THR A 4 33.70 -30.97 31.40
CA THR A 4 33.36 -32.31 31.90
C THR A 4 34.45 -33.33 31.61
N THR A 5 35.02 -33.28 30.41
CA THR A 5 36.14 -34.14 30.02
C THR A 5 37.41 -33.80 30.80
N LEU A 6 37.63 -32.52 31.13
CA LEU A 6 38.73 -32.08 31.99
C LEU A 6 38.57 -32.57 33.43
N ILE A 7 37.37 -32.46 34.02
CA ILE A 7 37.06 -32.93 35.37
C ILE A 7 37.24 -34.47 35.46
N LEU A 8 36.74 -35.20 34.46
CA LEU A 8 36.88 -36.66 34.41
C LEU A 8 38.34 -37.09 34.22
N LYS A 9 39.11 -36.41 33.35
CA LYS A 9 40.55 -36.68 33.17
C LYS A 9 41.34 -36.39 34.43
N LEU A 10 41.05 -35.28 35.13
CA LEU A 10 41.71 -34.93 36.39
C LEU A 10 41.43 -35.98 37.46
N PHE A 11 40.17 -36.43 37.58
CA PHE A 11 39.78 -37.48 38.52
C PHE A 11 40.49 -38.82 38.23
N ILE A 12 40.49 -39.27 36.96
CA ILE A 12 41.17 -40.52 36.56
C ILE A 12 42.67 -40.42 36.84
N THR A 13 43.29 -39.27 36.54
CA THR A 13 44.74 -39.05 36.77
C THR A 13 45.07 -39.12 38.26
N ILE A 14 44.25 -38.50 39.13
CA ILE A 14 44.42 -38.53 40.58
C ILE A 14 44.20 -39.96 41.13
N ALA A 15 43.17 -40.66 40.66
CA ALA A 15 42.87 -42.04 41.09
C ALA A 15 43.99 -43.03 40.70
N VAL A 16 44.56 -42.89 39.50
CA VAL A 16 45.71 -43.69 39.04
C VAL A 16 46.97 -43.40 39.84
N LEU A 17 47.25 -42.12 40.16
CA LEU A 17 48.38 -41.73 41.00
C LEU A 17 48.27 -42.34 42.41
N VAL A 18 47.09 -42.26 43.03
CA VAL A 18 46.83 -42.77 44.39
C VAL A 18 46.77 -44.31 44.43
N GLY A 19 46.42 -44.98 43.33
CA GLY A 19 46.35 -46.45 43.24
C GLY A 19 47.69 -47.18 43.08
N SER A 20 48.81 -46.46 42.92
CA SER A 20 50.14 -47.03 42.60
C SER A 20 51.02 -47.39 43.81
N SER A 21 50.56 -47.13 45.05
CA SER A 21 51.30 -47.39 46.31
C SER A 21 50.68 -48.51 47.16
N GLU A 22 51.50 -49.23 47.96
CA GLU A 22 51.09 -50.36 48.83
C GLU A 22 49.94 -50.03 49.81
N PHE A 23 49.03 -50.99 49.98
CA PHE A 23 47.72 -50.87 50.63
C PHE A 23 47.80 -50.62 52.14
N THR A 24 47.70 -49.35 52.56
CA THR A 24 47.61 -48.94 53.98
C THR A 24 46.22 -48.39 54.32
N LEU A 25 45.77 -48.52 55.59
CA LEU A 25 44.46 -48.00 56.05
C LEU A 25 44.27 -46.51 55.72
N THR A 26 45.33 -45.71 55.80
CA THR A 26 45.37 -44.30 55.40
C THR A 26 44.97 -44.05 53.93
N GLN A 27 45.33 -44.95 53.01
CA GLN A 27 45.01 -44.84 51.59
C GLN A 27 43.52 -45.08 51.31
N GLN A 28 42.87 -45.96 52.09
CA GLN A 28 41.42 -46.17 52.00
C GLN A 28 40.63 -44.91 52.37
N TYR A 29 41.04 -44.21 53.44
CA TYR A 29 40.41 -42.95 53.85
C TYR A 29 40.57 -41.85 52.78
N VAL A 30 41.75 -41.73 52.17
CA VAL A 30 42.02 -40.76 51.09
C VAL A 30 41.12 -41.05 49.87
N ASN A 31 40.97 -42.32 49.47
CA ASN A 31 40.11 -42.71 48.36
C ASN A 31 38.62 -42.39 48.62
N ILE A 32 38.14 -42.57 49.85
CA ILE A 32 36.76 -42.23 50.23
C ILE A 32 36.54 -40.72 50.13
N ILE A 33 37.49 -39.90 50.61
CA ILE A 33 37.39 -38.43 50.54
C ILE A 33 37.36 -37.96 49.08
N ILE A 34 38.22 -38.52 48.22
CA ILE A 34 38.27 -38.20 46.78
C ILE A 34 36.94 -38.59 46.10
N LEU A 35 36.38 -39.76 46.41
CA LEU A 35 35.11 -40.21 45.87
C LEU A 35 33.96 -39.27 46.27
N VAL A 36 33.89 -38.90 47.55
CA VAL A 36 32.87 -37.98 48.06
C VAL A 36 33.00 -36.60 47.39
N GLY A 37 34.21 -36.08 47.26
CA GLY A 37 34.47 -34.81 46.55
C GLY A 37 34.04 -34.85 45.07
N PHE A 38 34.30 -35.97 44.39
CA PHE A 38 33.87 -36.16 43.00
C PHE A 38 32.34 -36.23 42.86
N VAL A 39 31.66 -36.95 43.75
CA VAL A 39 30.20 -37.00 43.76
C VAL A 39 29.60 -35.61 43.98
N ILE A 40 30.14 -34.83 44.91
CA ILE A 40 29.72 -33.43 45.15
C ILE A 40 29.94 -32.60 43.88
N ALA A 41 31.10 -32.72 43.22
CA ALA A 41 31.39 -32.00 41.99
C ALA A 41 30.42 -32.34 40.85
N LEU A 42 30.03 -33.62 40.70
CA LEU A 42 29.03 -34.04 39.71
C LEU A 42 27.64 -33.46 40.02
N ILE A 43 27.24 -33.43 41.30
CA ILE A 43 25.98 -32.81 41.72
C ILE A 43 25.97 -31.31 41.38
N LEU A 44 27.03 -30.59 41.74
CA LEU A 44 27.17 -29.16 41.43
C LEU A 44 27.17 -28.89 39.92
N HIS A 45 27.89 -29.72 39.15
CA HIS A 45 27.91 -29.60 37.69
C HIS A 45 26.54 -29.88 37.06
N GLY A 46 25.81 -30.87 37.57
CA GLY A 46 24.43 -31.17 37.16
C GLY A 46 23.50 -29.98 37.41
N GLN A 47 23.53 -29.40 38.61
CA GLN A 47 22.74 -28.21 38.96
C GLN A 47 23.10 -27.00 38.08
N GLN A 48 24.39 -26.75 37.85
CA GLN A 48 24.84 -25.63 37.00
C GLN A 48 24.40 -25.81 35.55
N THR A 49 24.47 -27.04 35.04
CA THR A 49 24.04 -27.37 33.68
C THR A 49 22.53 -27.17 33.53
N GLU A 50 21.73 -27.63 34.48
CA GLU A 50 20.29 -27.41 34.51
C GLU A 50 19.94 -25.91 34.56
N ALA A 51 20.61 -25.14 35.43
CA ALA A 51 20.42 -23.70 35.52
C ALA A 51 20.75 -22.99 34.21
N THR A 52 21.83 -23.41 33.54
CA THR A 52 22.24 -22.85 32.24
C THR A 52 21.21 -23.16 31.16
N TYR A 53 20.68 -24.40 31.10
CA TYR A 53 19.64 -24.77 30.14
C TYR A 53 18.33 -24.03 30.39
N ARG A 54 17.92 -23.86 31.65
CA ARG A 54 16.73 -23.07 32.00
C ARG A 54 16.89 -21.61 31.56
N LEU A 55 18.07 -21.04 31.78
CA LEU A 55 18.38 -19.67 31.36
C LEU A 55 18.39 -19.52 29.83
N ASP A 56 19.01 -20.46 29.11
CA ASP A 56 19.00 -20.49 27.64
C ASP A 56 17.58 -20.63 27.09
N PHE A 57 16.74 -21.46 27.71
CA PHE A 57 15.33 -21.59 27.33
C PHE A 57 14.58 -20.26 27.50
N VAL A 58 14.72 -19.61 28.66
CA VAL A 58 14.07 -18.32 28.93
C VAL A 58 14.56 -17.24 27.96
N TRP A 59 15.86 -17.17 27.68
CA TRP A 59 16.41 -16.23 26.71
C TRP A 59 15.92 -16.50 25.29
N LYS A 60 15.82 -17.76 24.88
CA LYS A 60 15.25 -18.13 23.58
C LYS A 60 13.78 -17.74 23.48
N GLN A 61 13.01 -17.96 24.54
CA GLN A 61 11.61 -17.57 24.59
C GLN A 61 11.47 -16.05 24.48
N GLN A 62 12.22 -15.30 25.28
CA GLN A 62 12.22 -13.84 25.24
C GLN A 62 12.67 -13.30 23.88
N ALA A 63 13.71 -13.86 23.27
CA ALA A 63 14.15 -13.45 21.94
C ALA A 63 13.12 -13.78 20.84
N THR A 64 12.32 -14.83 21.03
CA THR A 64 11.24 -15.17 20.09
C THR A 64 10.07 -14.19 20.24
N GLU A 65 9.68 -13.88 21.46
CA GLU A 65 8.63 -12.89 21.77
C GLU A 65 9.02 -11.49 21.26
N GLU A 66 10.23 -11.02 21.55
CA GLU A 66 10.74 -9.74 21.04
C GLU A 66 10.79 -9.70 19.51
N LYS A 67 11.07 -10.84 18.86
CA LYS A 67 11.06 -10.96 17.40
C LYS A 67 9.63 -10.88 16.85
N GLU A 68 8.68 -11.59 17.45
CA GLU A 68 7.26 -11.55 17.05
C GLU A 68 6.70 -10.13 17.20
N ASP A 69 6.98 -9.47 18.33
CA ASP A 69 6.59 -8.08 18.57
C ASP A 69 7.18 -7.12 17.53
N MET A 70 8.45 -7.32 17.16
CA MET A 70 9.10 -6.54 16.10
C MET A 70 8.43 -6.75 14.74
N GLU A 71 8.10 -7.99 14.37
CA GLU A 71 7.40 -8.32 13.13
C GLU A 71 5.99 -7.72 13.10
N HIS A 72 5.25 -7.80 14.20
CA HIS A 72 3.94 -7.17 14.35
C HIS A 72 4.02 -5.65 14.21
N LEU A 73 5.00 -5.02 14.87
CA LEU A 73 5.21 -3.58 14.79
C LEU A 73 5.62 -3.15 13.37
N GLU A 74 6.45 -3.92 12.69
CA GLU A 74 6.84 -3.65 11.30
C GLU A 74 5.63 -3.77 10.35
N ALA A 75 4.85 -4.83 10.48
CA ALA A 75 3.63 -5.02 9.68
C ALA A 75 2.62 -3.90 9.91
N TYR A 76 2.43 -3.49 11.17
CA TYR A 76 1.58 -2.37 11.53
C TYR A 76 2.06 -1.05 10.94
N ASN A 77 3.36 -0.74 11.06
CA ASN A 77 3.97 0.46 10.48
C ASN A 77 3.86 0.48 8.95
N ARG A 78 4.07 -0.65 8.28
CA ARG A 78 3.89 -0.77 6.81
C ARG A 78 2.45 -0.50 6.39
N LYS A 79 1.47 -1.04 7.14
CA LYS A 79 0.04 -0.82 6.86
C LYS A 79 -0.35 0.65 7.04
N LEU A 80 0.14 1.30 8.10
CA LEU A 80 -0.10 2.74 8.31
C LEU A 80 0.53 3.58 7.20
N LEU A 81 1.75 3.26 6.77
CA LEU A 81 2.44 3.96 5.69
C LEU A 81 1.67 3.84 4.37
N ALA A 82 1.17 2.65 4.05
CA ALA A 82 0.37 2.39 2.84
C ALA A 82 -1.00 3.10 2.85
N ASN A 83 -1.53 3.46 4.02
CA ASN A 83 -2.75 4.28 4.12
C ASN A 83 -2.50 5.77 3.87
N ILE A 84 -1.25 6.23 3.95
CA ILE A 84 -0.87 7.65 3.80
C ILE A 84 -0.27 7.91 2.42
N LEU A 85 0.50 6.96 1.91
CA LEU A 85 1.25 7.09 0.66
C LEU A 85 0.93 5.92 -0.27
N PRO A 86 0.89 6.14 -1.59
CA PRO A 86 0.83 5.05 -2.55
C PRO A 86 1.97 4.05 -2.33
N VAL A 87 1.71 2.76 -2.58
CA VAL A 87 2.62 1.65 -2.25
C VAL A 87 4.04 1.87 -2.79
N HIS A 88 4.19 2.34 -4.03
CA HIS A 88 5.49 2.59 -4.64
C HIS A 88 6.27 3.72 -3.97
N VAL A 89 5.58 4.77 -3.51
CA VAL A 89 6.18 5.89 -2.79
C VAL A 89 6.59 5.46 -1.39
N ALA A 90 5.73 4.69 -0.72
CA ALA A 90 6.01 4.09 0.58
C ALA A 90 7.27 3.21 0.54
N GLU A 91 7.41 2.34 -0.48
CA GLU A 91 8.62 1.53 -0.69
C GLU A 91 9.86 2.38 -0.94
N HIS A 92 9.75 3.48 -1.69
CA HIS A 92 10.85 4.41 -1.88
C HIS A 92 11.36 4.98 -0.54
N PHE A 93 10.46 5.41 0.35
CA PHE A 93 10.84 5.92 1.68
C PHE A 93 11.39 4.85 2.63
N LEU A 94 10.93 3.60 2.51
CA LEU A 94 11.44 2.49 3.31
C LEU A 94 12.83 2.01 2.86
N ASN A 95 13.10 2.05 1.56
CA ASN A 95 14.35 1.56 0.97
C ASN A 95 15.42 2.66 0.82
N SER A 96 15.03 3.93 0.84
CA SER A 96 15.98 5.04 0.74
C SER A 96 16.78 5.23 2.03
N PRO A 97 18.08 5.55 1.94
CA PRO A 97 18.87 5.86 3.12
C PRO A 97 18.29 7.07 3.85
N LYS A 98 18.14 6.96 5.19
CA LYS A 98 17.49 7.94 6.09
C LYS A 98 18.07 9.37 6.06
N ASN A 99 19.13 9.63 5.31
CA ASN A 99 19.85 10.91 5.27
C ASN A 99 19.60 11.71 3.98
N ASN A 100 18.66 11.30 3.12
CA ASN A 100 18.30 12.13 1.98
C ASN A 100 17.11 13.03 2.35
N ASP A 101 17.39 14.28 2.74
CA ASP A 101 16.39 15.36 2.92
C ASP A 101 15.77 15.83 1.57
N GLU A 102 16.02 15.08 0.50
CA GLU A 102 15.56 15.39 -0.84
C GLU A 102 14.07 15.09 -0.99
N LEU A 103 13.34 16.07 -1.51
CA LEU A 103 11.91 15.98 -1.77
C LEU A 103 11.62 14.87 -2.81
N TYR A 104 10.78 13.91 -2.45
CA TYR A 104 10.27 12.93 -3.42
C TYR A 104 9.45 13.64 -4.50
N HIS A 105 9.86 13.48 -5.75
CA HIS A 105 9.12 13.95 -6.91
C HIS A 105 9.31 12.99 -8.09
N GLU A 106 8.28 12.87 -8.92
CA GLU A 106 8.27 12.05 -10.13
C GLU A 106 7.56 12.82 -11.24
N GLN A 107 8.19 12.91 -12.42
CA GLN A 107 7.55 13.50 -13.59
C GLN A 107 6.80 12.43 -14.37
N CYS A 108 5.50 12.61 -14.52
CA CYS A 108 4.61 11.70 -15.23
C CYS A 108 4.08 12.38 -16.49
N ASP A 109 4.53 11.95 -17.67
CA ASP A 109 4.21 12.66 -18.92
C ASP A 109 2.75 12.54 -19.36
N PHE A 110 2.09 11.42 -19.02
CA PHE A 110 0.71 11.17 -19.41
C PHE A 110 -0.09 10.50 -18.29
N VAL A 111 -0.87 11.31 -17.57
CA VAL A 111 -1.76 10.89 -16.49
C VAL A 111 -3.19 11.29 -16.84
N CYS A 112 -4.14 10.39 -16.61
CA CYS A 112 -5.58 10.66 -16.65
C CYS A 112 -6.03 11.12 -15.27
N ILE A 113 -6.72 12.25 -15.20
CA ILE A 113 -7.10 12.91 -13.95
C ILE A 113 -8.60 13.12 -13.97
N MET A 114 -9.26 12.72 -12.89
CA MET A 114 -10.68 12.89 -12.69
C MET A 114 -10.94 13.74 -11.44
N PHE A 115 -11.86 14.69 -11.59
CA PHE A 115 -12.52 15.38 -10.48
C PHE A 115 -14.00 15.03 -10.52
N ALA A 116 -14.55 14.55 -9.40
CA ALA A 116 -15.97 14.28 -9.25
C ALA A 116 -16.49 15.09 -8.06
N SER A 117 -17.36 16.08 -8.31
CA SER A 117 -17.95 16.93 -7.28
C SER A 117 -19.43 16.66 -7.09
N ILE A 118 -19.94 16.88 -5.89
CA ILE A 118 -21.37 16.88 -5.56
C ILE A 118 -21.78 18.33 -5.26
N PRO A 119 -22.19 19.13 -6.27
CA PRO A 119 -22.33 20.58 -6.09
C PRO A 119 -23.42 20.98 -5.11
N ASN A 120 -24.50 20.22 -5.02
CA ASN A 120 -25.62 20.51 -4.13
C ASN A 120 -25.40 20.05 -2.68
N PHE A 121 -24.24 19.45 -2.37
CA PHE A 121 -23.91 19.09 -1.00
C PHE A 121 -23.78 20.33 -0.09
N SER A 122 -23.30 21.46 -0.61
CA SER A 122 -23.22 22.71 0.17
C SER A 122 -24.58 23.26 0.57
N GLU A 123 -25.63 23.01 -0.24
CA GLU A 123 -27.00 23.41 0.08
C GLU A 123 -27.64 22.46 1.11
N PHE A 124 -27.25 21.18 1.07
CA PHE A 124 -27.64 20.17 2.05
C PHE A 124 -26.97 20.37 3.41
N TYR A 125 -25.76 20.93 3.44
CA TYR A 125 -25.04 21.21 4.67
C TYR A 125 -25.71 22.34 5.44
N VAL A 126 -26.47 22.00 6.49
CA VAL A 126 -27.08 22.97 7.40
C VAL A 126 -26.64 22.70 8.84
N GLU A 127 -25.98 23.69 9.44
CA GLU A 127 -25.60 23.71 10.85
C GLU A 127 -26.81 24.11 11.70
N LEU A 128 -27.64 23.13 12.09
CA LEU A 128 -28.75 23.32 13.03
C LEU A 128 -28.55 22.46 14.27
N GLU A 129 -29.04 22.92 15.42
CA GLU A 129 -29.01 22.18 16.70
C GLU A 129 -29.70 20.80 16.57
N GLY A 130 -30.71 20.68 15.70
CA GLY A 130 -31.40 19.41 15.43
C GLY A 130 -30.62 18.41 14.54
N ASN A 131 -29.47 18.81 13.99
CA ASN A 131 -28.62 18.00 13.09
C ASN A 131 -27.24 17.71 13.71
N ASN A 132 -27.13 17.72 15.05
CA ASN A 132 -25.86 17.60 15.77
C ASN A 132 -24.78 18.54 15.20
N GLU A 133 -25.12 19.80 14.92
CA GLU A 133 -24.19 20.81 14.38
C GLU A 133 -23.55 20.41 13.01
N GLY A 134 -24.29 19.67 12.17
CA GLY A 134 -23.84 19.28 10.83
C GLY A 134 -23.03 17.98 10.77
N VAL A 135 -22.84 17.30 11.91
CA VAL A 135 -22.12 16.02 11.98
C VAL A 135 -22.78 14.94 11.14
N GLU A 136 -24.11 14.85 11.10
CA GLU A 136 -24.79 13.84 10.28
C GLU A 136 -24.58 14.08 8.77
N CYS A 137 -24.47 15.34 8.34
CA CYS A 137 -24.13 15.66 6.96
C CYS A 137 -22.73 15.13 6.61
N LEU A 138 -21.77 15.31 7.52
CA LEU A 138 -20.41 14.78 7.34
C LEU A 138 -20.39 13.24 7.36
N ARG A 139 -21.22 12.60 8.17
CA ARG A 139 -21.36 11.14 8.19
C ARG A 139 -21.85 10.62 6.84
N LEU A 140 -22.87 11.25 6.26
CA LEU A 140 -23.38 10.88 4.94
C LEU A 140 -22.37 11.14 3.83
N LEU A 141 -21.61 12.23 3.89
CA LEU A 141 -20.50 12.45 2.95
C LEU A 141 -19.43 11.37 3.08
N ASN A 142 -19.07 10.99 4.30
CA ASN A 142 -18.10 9.93 4.55
C ASN A 142 -18.59 8.58 4.00
N GLU A 143 -19.88 8.29 4.12
CA GLU A 143 -20.52 7.10 3.54
C GLU A 143 -20.38 7.09 2.00
N ILE A 144 -20.77 8.18 1.33
CA ILE A 144 -20.61 8.32 -0.13
C ILE A 144 -19.14 8.11 -0.57
N ILE A 145 -18.19 8.73 0.14
CA ILE A 145 -16.76 8.62 -0.18
C ILE A 145 -16.23 7.21 0.10
N ALA A 146 -16.74 6.54 1.14
CA ALA A 146 -16.37 5.16 1.44
C ALA A 146 -16.88 4.21 0.36
N ASP A 147 -18.10 4.41 -0.15
CA ASP A 147 -18.64 3.60 -1.25
C ASP A 147 -17.82 3.83 -2.54
N PHE A 148 -17.37 5.06 -2.79
CA PHE A 148 -16.50 5.37 -3.93
C PHE A 148 -15.13 4.68 -3.81
N ASP A 149 -14.59 4.60 -2.59
CA ASP A 149 -13.33 3.91 -2.29
C ASP A 149 -13.49 2.38 -2.37
N GLU A 150 -14.64 1.82 -1.95
CA GLU A 150 -14.94 0.41 -2.09
C GLU A 150 -14.96 0.00 -3.57
N LEU A 151 -15.50 0.85 -4.45
CA LEU A 151 -15.47 0.61 -5.89
C LEU A 151 -14.04 0.49 -6.44
N LEU A 152 -13.05 1.22 -5.90
CA LEU A 152 -11.65 1.09 -6.32
C LEU A 152 -11.04 -0.28 -5.99
N SER A 153 -11.65 -1.04 -5.07
CA SER A 153 -11.17 -2.39 -4.72
C SER A 153 -11.45 -3.44 -5.80
N GLU A 154 -12.32 -3.14 -6.77
CA GLU A 154 -12.60 -4.05 -7.89
C GLU A 154 -11.39 -4.19 -8.83
N GLU A 155 -11.16 -5.40 -9.36
CA GLU A 155 -9.99 -5.69 -10.21
C GLU A 155 -9.89 -4.79 -11.45
N GLN A 156 -11.03 -4.37 -12.00
CA GLN A 156 -11.08 -3.49 -13.17
C GLN A 156 -10.56 -2.06 -12.91
N PHE A 157 -10.58 -1.61 -11.65
CA PHE A 157 -10.18 -0.26 -11.24
C PHE A 157 -8.85 -0.22 -10.48
N LYS A 158 -8.15 -1.35 -10.37
CA LYS A 158 -6.86 -1.49 -9.66
C LYS A 158 -5.77 -0.46 -10.02
N TYR A 159 -5.83 0.12 -11.23
CA TYR A 159 -4.86 1.09 -11.72
C TYR A 159 -5.30 2.56 -11.51
N ILE A 160 -6.41 2.78 -10.82
CA ILE A 160 -6.91 4.10 -10.43
C ILE A 160 -6.49 4.35 -8.98
N GLU A 161 -5.76 5.42 -8.77
CA GLU A 161 -5.31 5.85 -7.46
C GLU A 161 -6.14 7.05 -7.00
N LYS A 162 -6.70 6.96 -5.78
CA LYS A 162 -7.28 8.12 -5.11
C LYS A 162 -6.17 9.09 -4.72
N ILE A 163 -6.29 10.36 -5.12
CA ILE A 163 -5.34 11.40 -4.72
C ILE A 163 -5.77 12.04 -3.42
N LYS A 164 -7.00 12.57 -3.37
CA LYS A 164 -7.57 13.21 -2.18
C LYS A 164 -9.07 13.43 -2.32
N SER A 165 -9.73 13.63 -1.19
CA SER A 165 -11.07 14.21 -1.13
C SER A 165 -10.97 15.61 -0.51
N THR A 166 -11.55 16.62 -1.15
CA THR A 166 -11.56 18.01 -0.65
C THR A 166 -13.00 18.52 -0.64
N GLY A 167 -13.57 18.68 0.56
CA GLY A 167 -15.00 18.92 0.71
C GLY A 167 -15.81 17.80 0.06
N ALA A 168 -16.81 18.15 -0.74
CA ALA A 168 -17.61 17.21 -1.53
C ALA A 168 -17.03 16.92 -2.93
N THR A 169 -15.71 17.05 -3.10
CA THR A 169 -15.00 16.75 -4.36
C THR A 169 -14.01 15.62 -4.17
N TYR A 170 -14.18 14.57 -4.98
CA TYR A 170 -13.31 13.41 -5.07
C TYR A 170 -12.32 13.57 -6.22
N MET A 171 -11.03 13.32 -5.96
CA MET A 171 -9.97 13.39 -6.96
C MET A 171 -9.27 12.05 -7.08
N ALA A 172 -9.22 11.54 -8.30
CA ALA A 172 -8.52 10.30 -8.65
C ALA A 172 -7.67 10.48 -9.91
N ALA A 173 -6.63 9.68 -10.03
CA ALA A 173 -5.74 9.68 -11.18
C ALA A 173 -5.39 8.26 -11.62
N SER A 174 -5.07 8.08 -12.89
CA SER A 174 -4.57 6.81 -13.43
C SER A 174 -3.55 7.05 -14.52
N GLY A 175 -2.75 6.03 -14.83
CA GLY A 175 -1.84 6.09 -15.97
C GLY A 175 -2.60 6.21 -17.31
N TYR A 176 -1.97 6.79 -18.33
CA TYR A 176 -2.56 6.98 -19.66
C TYR A 176 -3.21 5.74 -20.28
N ARG A 177 -2.69 4.54 -19.99
CA ARG A 177 -3.22 3.27 -20.53
C ARG A 177 -4.59 2.89 -19.93
N HIS A 178 -5.01 3.56 -18.87
CA HIS A 178 -6.19 3.24 -18.06
C HIS A 178 -7.28 4.33 -18.17
N VAL A 179 -7.27 5.13 -19.24
CA VAL A 179 -8.32 6.14 -19.51
C VAL A 179 -9.71 5.50 -19.63
N THR A 180 -9.81 4.30 -20.21
CA THR A 180 -11.10 3.57 -20.31
C THR A 180 -11.59 3.13 -18.94
N ALA A 181 -10.70 2.60 -18.09
CA ALA A 181 -11.05 2.24 -16.72
C ALA A 181 -11.51 3.46 -15.91
N MET A 182 -10.87 4.62 -16.10
CA MET A 182 -11.32 5.88 -15.47
C MET A 182 -12.70 6.32 -15.97
N ALA A 183 -13.00 6.15 -17.26
CA ALA A 183 -14.31 6.45 -17.82
C ALA A 183 -15.40 5.51 -17.27
N ASP A 184 -15.11 4.21 -17.18
CA ASP A 184 -16.01 3.23 -16.59
C ASP A 184 -16.23 3.51 -15.09
N TYR A 185 -15.16 3.85 -14.36
CA TYR A 185 -15.24 4.25 -12.96
C TYR A 185 -16.14 5.48 -12.78
N ALA A 186 -15.96 6.52 -13.61
CA ALA A 186 -16.80 7.72 -13.58
C ALA A 186 -18.29 7.42 -13.83
N LEU A 187 -18.61 6.48 -14.72
CA LEU A 187 -19.98 6.04 -14.96
C LEU A 187 -20.54 5.30 -13.75
N ARG A 188 -19.76 4.41 -13.14
CA ARG A 188 -20.15 3.66 -11.93
C ARG A 188 -20.34 4.56 -10.71
N LEU A 189 -19.54 5.62 -10.56
CA LEU A 189 -19.73 6.63 -9.51
C LEU A 189 -21.09 7.32 -9.61
N LYS A 190 -21.58 7.55 -10.83
CA LYS A 190 -22.90 8.14 -11.04
C LYS A 190 -24.02 7.17 -10.62
N GLU A 191 -23.92 5.91 -11.04
CA GLU A 191 -24.87 4.85 -10.64
C GLU A 191 -24.91 4.70 -9.12
N LEU A 192 -23.75 4.66 -8.48
CA LEU A 192 -23.63 4.53 -7.03
C LEU A 192 -24.25 5.71 -6.27
N LEU A 193 -24.08 6.94 -6.76
CA LEU A 193 -24.76 8.10 -6.15
C LEU A 193 -26.29 8.03 -6.32
N GLU A 194 -26.78 7.48 -7.43
CA GLU A 194 -28.21 7.24 -7.62
C GLU A 194 -28.75 6.22 -6.58
N GLU A 195 -28.01 5.15 -6.30
CA GLU A 195 -28.35 4.18 -5.23
C GLU A 195 -28.37 4.83 -3.84
N VAL A 196 -27.37 5.67 -3.52
CA VAL A 196 -27.33 6.41 -2.25
C VAL A 196 -28.53 7.36 -2.13
N ASN A 197 -28.93 8.02 -3.23
CA ASN A 197 -30.11 8.89 -3.24
C ASN A 197 -31.39 8.12 -2.91
N GLU A 198 -31.56 6.92 -3.47
CA GLU A 198 -32.71 6.06 -3.19
C GLU A 198 -32.77 5.63 -1.72
N HIS A 199 -31.63 5.22 -1.14
CA HIS A 199 -31.57 4.75 0.25
C HIS A 199 -31.65 5.88 1.28
N SER A 200 -31.10 7.05 0.98
CA SER A 200 -31.05 8.19 1.91
C SER A 200 -32.21 9.17 1.76
N PHE A 201 -33.11 8.96 0.80
CA PHE A 201 -34.20 9.89 0.43
C PHE A 201 -33.69 11.32 0.12
N ASN A 202 -32.48 11.41 -0.45
CA ASN A 202 -31.88 12.66 -0.90
C ASN A 202 -31.82 12.73 -2.43
N HIS A 203 -31.39 13.87 -2.95
CA HIS A 203 -31.24 14.09 -4.39
C HIS A 203 -29.90 14.76 -4.71
N PHE A 204 -28.80 14.13 -4.31
CA PHE A 204 -27.46 14.56 -4.68
C PHE A 204 -27.22 14.40 -6.17
N ARG A 205 -26.56 15.39 -6.77
CA ARG A 205 -26.22 15.37 -8.19
C ARG A 205 -24.70 15.37 -8.32
N ILE A 206 -24.17 14.47 -9.12
CA ILE A 206 -22.73 14.39 -9.36
C ILE A 206 -22.36 15.13 -10.63
N ARG A 207 -21.18 15.73 -10.64
CA ARG A 207 -20.57 16.30 -11.84
C ARG A 207 -19.14 15.83 -11.91
N ILE A 208 -18.72 15.38 -13.09
CA ILE A 208 -17.40 14.79 -13.27
C ILE A 208 -16.66 15.48 -14.41
N GLY A 209 -15.39 15.80 -14.18
CA GLY A 209 -14.46 16.33 -15.18
C GLY A 209 -13.25 15.42 -15.36
N ILE A 210 -12.93 15.05 -16.59
CA ILE A 210 -11.78 14.20 -16.93
C ILE A 210 -10.87 14.91 -17.93
N ASN A 211 -9.56 14.87 -17.67
CA ASN A 211 -8.55 15.33 -18.61
C ASN A 211 -7.31 14.42 -18.57
N VAL A 212 -6.53 14.41 -19.65
CA VAL A 212 -5.21 13.76 -19.70
C VAL A 212 -4.11 14.80 -19.89
N GLY A 213 -2.93 14.53 -19.34
CA GLY A 213 -1.75 15.34 -19.62
C GLY A 213 -0.59 15.12 -18.64
N PRO A 214 0.50 15.89 -18.80
CA PRO A 214 1.67 15.79 -17.95
C PRO A 214 1.44 16.38 -16.57
N VAL A 215 1.97 15.71 -15.56
CA VAL A 215 1.95 16.13 -14.15
C VAL A 215 3.28 15.82 -13.48
N VAL A 216 3.52 16.49 -12.36
CA VAL A 216 4.58 16.16 -11.41
C VAL A 216 3.89 15.63 -10.16
N ALA A 217 4.18 14.38 -9.80
CA ALA A 217 3.76 13.78 -8.55
C ALA A 217 4.84 14.03 -7.48
N GLY A 218 4.45 14.08 -6.21
CA GLY A 218 5.42 14.26 -5.13
C GLY A 218 4.79 14.22 -3.74
N VAL A 219 5.63 14.14 -2.73
CA VAL A 219 5.20 14.15 -1.32
C VAL A 219 5.64 15.43 -0.65
N ILE A 220 4.68 16.23 -0.17
CA ILE A 220 4.95 17.50 0.51
C ILE A 220 4.59 17.42 1.99
N GLY A 221 5.36 18.11 2.83
CA GLY A 221 5.05 18.32 4.26
C GLY A 221 5.91 17.50 5.21
N ALA A 222 6.61 18.18 6.13
CA ALA A 222 7.54 17.55 7.08
C ALA A 222 6.85 16.81 8.25
N ARG A 223 5.67 17.27 8.67
CA ARG A 223 4.92 16.67 9.80
C ARG A 223 3.68 15.89 9.38
N LYS A 224 3.09 16.29 8.27
CA LYS A 224 1.92 15.66 7.66
C LYS A 224 2.24 15.45 6.18
N PRO A 225 3.00 14.40 5.85
CA PRO A 225 3.34 14.13 4.46
C PRO A 225 2.07 13.83 3.68
N GLN A 226 1.91 14.50 2.54
CA GLN A 226 0.78 14.32 1.64
C GLN A 226 1.32 14.07 0.23
N TYR A 227 0.94 12.94 -0.34
CA TYR A 227 1.12 12.69 -1.76
C TYR A 227 0.10 13.50 -2.56
N ASP A 228 0.53 14.21 -3.60
CA ASP A 228 -0.33 14.99 -4.47
C ASP A 228 0.28 15.08 -5.87
N ILE A 229 -0.52 15.54 -6.84
CA ILE A 229 -0.08 15.77 -8.21
C ILE A 229 -0.29 17.24 -8.60
N TRP A 230 0.71 17.81 -9.27
CA TRP A 230 0.70 19.20 -9.74
C TRP A 230 0.91 19.26 -11.24
N GLY A 231 0.25 20.21 -11.88
CA GLY A 231 0.46 20.45 -13.29
C GLY A 231 -0.69 21.19 -13.92
N ASN A 232 -0.45 21.73 -15.11
CA ASN A 232 -1.50 22.37 -15.88
C ASN A 232 -2.63 21.38 -16.24
N ALA A 233 -2.33 20.09 -16.42
CA ALA A 233 -3.32 19.05 -16.68
C ALA A 233 -4.34 18.89 -15.53
N VAL A 234 -3.88 18.99 -14.28
CA VAL A 234 -4.72 18.95 -13.07
C VAL A 234 -5.68 20.14 -13.06
N ASN A 235 -5.17 21.34 -13.36
CA ASN A 235 -5.99 22.54 -13.43
C ASN A 235 -7.07 22.43 -14.51
N VAL A 236 -6.73 21.91 -15.69
CA VAL A 236 -7.71 21.68 -16.77
C VAL A 236 -8.79 20.67 -16.33
N ALA A 237 -8.41 19.56 -15.69
CA ALA A 237 -9.36 18.57 -15.16
C ALA A 237 -10.33 19.20 -14.14
N SER A 238 -9.79 19.99 -13.20
CA SER A 238 -10.61 20.75 -12.23
C SER A 238 -11.54 21.76 -12.90
N ARG A 239 -11.17 22.33 -14.06
CA ARG A 239 -12.05 23.17 -14.87
C ARG A 239 -13.12 22.37 -15.62
N MET A 240 -12.81 21.16 -16.07
CA MET A 240 -13.83 20.29 -16.67
C MET A 240 -14.92 19.92 -15.66
N ASP A 241 -14.56 19.73 -14.39
CA ASP A 241 -15.54 19.59 -13.32
C ASP A 241 -16.24 20.94 -13.07
N SER A 242 -15.54 22.00 -12.67
CA SER A 242 -16.20 23.26 -12.26
C SER A 242 -17.07 23.94 -13.33
N THR A 243 -16.78 23.74 -14.62
CA THR A 243 -17.62 24.24 -15.75
C THR A 243 -18.60 23.19 -16.28
N GLY A 244 -18.55 21.97 -15.75
CA GLY A 244 -19.43 20.86 -16.09
C GLY A 244 -20.89 21.11 -15.73
N ILE A 245 -21.76 20.34 -16.37
CA ILE A 245 -23.19 20.28 -16.06
C ILE A 245 -23.42 19.11 -15.10
N CYS A 246 -24.30 19.27 -14.13
CA CYS A 246 -24.68 18.19 -13.22
C CYS A 246 -25.25 16.98 -13.99
N ASP A 247 -25.01 15.79 -13.45
CA ASP A 247 -25.34 14.45 -13.98
C ASP A 247 -24.67 14.10 -15.32
N LYS A 248 -23.65 14.87 -15.71
CA LYS A 248 -22.84 14.68 -16.91
C LYS A 248 -21.36 14.54 -16.56
N ILE A 249 -20.66 13.77 -17.39
CA ILE A 249 -19.23 13.58 -17.33
C ILE A 249 -18.63 14.39 -18.47
N GLN A 250 -17.94 15.48 -18.15
CA GLN A 250 -17.29 16.33 -19.12
C GLN A 250 -15.83 15.92 -19.34
N ILE A 251 -15.44 15.82 -20.60
CA ILE A 251 -14.11 15.40 -21.02
C ILE A 251 -13.50 16.41 -22.00
N THR A 252 -12.17 16.49 -22.01
CA THR A 252 -11.44 17.28 -23.01
C THR A 252 -11.39 16.58 -24.37
N SER A 253 -10.98 17.33 -25.39
CA SER A 253 -10.84 16.83 -26.77
C SER A 253 -9.88 15.64 -26.86
N GLU A 254 -8.78 15.66 -26.11
CA GLU A 254 -7.77 14.60 -26.08
C GLU A 254 -8.35 13.29 -25.50
N VAL A 255 -9.09 13.39 -24.39
CA VAL A 255 -9.78 12.24 -23.78
C VAL A 255 -10.83 11.68 -24.74
N ASN A 256 -11.59 12.56 -25.40
CA ASN A 256 -12.60 12.18 -26.38
C ASN A 256 -12.01 11.35 -27.53
N GLN A 257 -10.87 11.74 -28.09
CA GLN A 257 -10.20 10.98 -29.16
C GLN A 257 -9.84 9.56 -28.72
N ILE A 258 -9.33 9.40 -27.48
CA ILE A 258 -8.98 8.09 -26.91
C ILE A 258 -10.23 7.23 -26.71
N LEU A 259 -11.30 7.81 -26.15
CA LEU A 259 -12.54 7.10 -25.83
C LEU A 259 -13.33 6.72 -27.09
N GLN A 260 -13.40 7.60 -28.09
CA GLN A 260 -14.04 7.28 -29.38
C GLN A 260 -13.34 6.12 -30.10
N ALA A 261 -12.00 6.09 -30.08
CA ALA A 261 -11.24 4.97 -30.63
C ALA A 261 -11.50 3.63 -29.91
N LYS A 262 -12.03 3.68 -28.68
CA LYS A 262 -12.42 2.54 -27.85
C LYS A 262 -13.93 2.26 -27.86
N GLY A 263 -14.70 2.97 -28.69
CA GLY A 263 -16.13 2.73 -28.90
C GLY A 263 -17.05 3.33 -27.83
N TYR A 264 -16.58 4.29 -27.04
CA TYR A 264 -17.42 5.00 -26.08
C TYR A 264 -18.29 6.07 -26.77
N PRO A 265 -19.59 6.15 -26.46
CA PRO A 265 -20.47 7.19 -26.98
C PRO A 265 -20.18 8.53 -26.31
N THR A 266 -19.81 9.52 -27.13
CA THR A 266 -19.52 10.89 -26.69
C THR A 266 -20.31 11.91 -27.50
N THR A 267 -20.81 12.95 -26.84
CA THR A 267 -21.54 14.06 -27.49
C THR A 267 -20.70 15.33 -27.44
N CYS A 268 -20.62 16.08 -28.54
CA CYS A 268 -19.95 17.38 -28.52
C CYS A 268 -20.78 18.39 -27.71
N ARG A 269 -20.18 19.00 -26.68
CA ARG A 269 -20.78 20.09 -25.90
C ARG A 269 -20.60 21.43 -26.63
N GLY A 270 -19.48 21.59 -27.33
CA GLY A 270 -19.03 22.83 -27.95
C GLY A 270 -17.86 23.46 -27.19
N ALA A 271 -17.51 24.68 -27.59
CA ALA A 271 -16.42 25.43 -27.01
C ALA A 271 -16.83 26.09 -25.68
N ILE A 272 -16.00 25.93 -24.65
CA ILE A 272 -16.15 26.61 -23.35
C ILE A 272 -14.91 27.44 -23.04
N GLU A 273 -15.10 28.56 -22.34
CA GLU A 273 -13.98 29.38 -21.88
C GLU A 273 -13.34 28.78 -20.63
N VAL A 274 -12.07 28.41 -20.74
CA VAL A 274 -11.27 27.85 -19.66
C VAL A 274 -10.21 28.86 -19.25
N LYS A 275 -10.25 29.30 -17.99
CA LYS A 275 -9.32 30.30 -17.45
C LYS A 275 -7.86 29.87 -17.68
N GLY A 276 -7.11 30.69 -18.40
CA GLY A 276 -5.68 30.45 -18.72
C GLY A 276 -5.43 29.60 -19.96
N LYS A 277 -6.47 29.04 -20.60
CA LYS A 277 -6.38 28.31 -21.87
C LYS A 277 -7.17 28.98 -23.00
N GLY A 278 -8.16 29.80 -22.67
CA GLY A 278 -9.09 30.39 -23.64
C GLY A 278 -10.19 29.40 -24.00
N SER A 279 -10.70 29.52 -25.22
CA SER A 279 -11.76 28.65 -25.73
C SER A 279 -11.26 27.23 -25.98
N MET A 280 -11.90 26.23 -25.37
CA MET A 280 -11.59 24.81 -25.53
C MET A 280 -12.83 24.02 -25.94
N GLU A 281 -12.70 23.16 -26.93
CA GLU A 281 -13.76 22.21 -27.29
C GLU A 281 -13.84 21.08 -26.26
N THR A 282 -15.07 20.80 -25.83
CA THR A 282 -15.37 19.80 -24.80
C THR A 282 -16.49 18.87 -25.22
N PHE A 283 -16.51 17.70 -24.60
CA PHE A 283 -17.44 16.62 -24.91
C PHE A 283 -18.06 16.07 -23.63
N PHE A 284 -19.21 15.43 -23.77
CA PHE A 284 -19.83 14.64 -22.71
C PHE A 284 -19.67 13.16 -23.02
N LEU A 285 -19.29 12.39 -22.00
CA LEU A 285 -19.38 10.93 -22.04
C LEU A 285 -20.80 10.51 -21.65
N GLU A 286 -21.48 9.75 -22.51
CA GLU A 286 -22.90 9.42 -22.34
C GLU A 286 -23.14 8.02 -21.73
N GLY A 287 -22.17 7.11 -21.80
CA GLY A 287 -22.37 5.74 -21.35
C GLY A 287 -21.18 4.82 -21.64
N PRO A 288 -21.33 3.51 -21.35
CA PRO A 288 -20.25 2.54 -21.48
C PRO A 288 -19.90 2.27 -22.96
N SER A 289 -18.74 1.64 -23.18
CA SER A 289 -18.31 1.25 -24.53
C SER A 289 -19.36 0.38 -25.22
N LYS A 290 -19.70 0.73 -26.48
CA LYS A 290 -20.59 -0.08 -27.34
C LYS A 290 -19.84 -1.19 -28.08
N SER A 291 -18.52 -1.23 -27.96
CA SER A 291 -17.75 -2.35 -28.50
C SER A 291 -17.93 -3.56 -27.57
N PRO A 292 -18.17 -4.78 -28.08
CA PRO A 292 -18.29 -5.94 -27.22
C PRO A 292 -16.96 -6.21 -26.53
N THR A 293 -16.87 -5.85 -25.25
CA THR A 293 -15.85 -6.38 -24.34
C THR A 293 -15.98 -7.90 -24.39
N ARG A 294 -15.05 -8.62 -25.00
CA ARG A 294 -15.04 -10.09 -24.91
C ARG A 294 -14.83 -10.47 -23.44
N PRO A 295 -15.78 -11.14 -22.77
CA PRO A 295 -15.50 -11.79 -21.51
C PRO A 295 -15.08 -13.24 -21.78
N ASN A 296 -14.14 -13.74 -20.97
CA ASN A 296 -13.78 -15.15 -20.77
C ASN A 296 -12.97 -15.84 -21.88
N ILE A 297 -11.66 -15.86 -21.68
CA ILE A 297 -10.82 -16.97 -22.16
C ILE A 297 -11.22 -18.19 -21.32
N THR A 298 -12.06 -19.06 -21.88
CA THR A 298 -12.17 -20.44 -21.42
C THR A 298 -10.80 -21.08 -21.60
N VAL A 299 -10.10 -21.32 -20.48
CA VAL A 299 -8.86 -22.08 -20.47
C VAL A 299 -9.21 -23.52 -20.80
N ASN A 300 -9.04 -23.92 -22.06
CA ASN A 300 -8.92 -25.33 -22.41
C ASN A 300 -7.45 -25.73 -22.18
N PRO A 301 -7.16 -26.71 -21.31
CA PRO A 301 -5.82 -27.25 -21.16
C PRO A 301 -5.50 -28.13 -22.38
N LEU A 302 -4.21 -28.21 -22.73
CA LEU A 302 -3.61 -28.92 -23.87
C LEU A 302 -3.53 -28.15 -25.20
N ALA A 303 -2.55 -27.26 -25.28
CA ALA A 303 -1.63 -27.23 -26.43
C ALA A 303 -0.33 -26.54 -26.00
N ASN A 304 0.69 -27.37 -25.75
CA ASN A 304 2.06 -26.93 -25.53
C ASN A 304 2.70 -26.65 -26.89
N SER A 305 3.16 -25.43 -27.14
CA SER A 305 4.30 -25.19 -28.01
C SER A 305 4.87 -23.81 -27.74
N ASP A 306 6.06 -23.81 -27.16
CA ASP A 306 6.93 -22.69 -26.90
C ASP A 306 7.22 -21.85 -28.14
N SER A 307 7.11 -20.53 -28.02
CA SER A 307 8.20 -19.56 -28.28
C SER A 307 7.64 -18.17 -28.62
N LYS A 308 8.20 -17.15 -27.96
CA LYS A 308 8.08 -15.70 -28.21
C LYS A 308 6.86 -14.96 -27.65
N ILE A 309 6.57 -15.07 -26.35
CA ILE A 309 5.87 -14.00 -25.61
C ILE A 309 6.47 -13.91 -24.21
N SER A 310 7.59 -13.20 -24.05
CA SER A 310 8.16 -12.92 -22.72
C SER A 310 8.87 -11.56 -22.62
N GLN A 311 8.52 -10.59 -23.47
CA GLN A 311 9.24 -9.30 -23.50
C GLN A 311 8.41 -8.02 -23.36
N PHE A 312 7.09 -8.06 -23.16
CA PHE A 312 6.31 -6.83 -23.04
C PHE A 312 5.13 -6.92 -22.06
N GLU A 313 5.42 -7.24 -20.80
CA GLU A 313 4.52 -6.93 -19.69
C GLU A 313 5.36 -6.41 -18.51
N LYS A 314 5.42 -5.09 -18.38
CA LYS A 314 5.63 -4.45 -17.09
C LYS A 314 4.44 -3.53 -16.82
N PRO A 315 3.73 -3.68 -15.69
CA PRO A 315 2.86 -2.64 -15.16
C PRO A 315 3.72 -1.39 -14.87
N MET A 316 3.10 -0.26 -14.55
CA MET A 316 3.79 1.00 -14.24
C MET A 316 4.60 0.83 -12.93
N THR A 317 5.71 0.12 -13.04
CA THR A 317 6.63 -0.32 -11.99
C THR A 317 7.94 -0.62 -12.71
N THR A 318 8.98 0.16 -12.40
CA THR A 318 10.35 0.05 -12.93
C THR A 318 10.63 0.69 -14.30
N VAL A 319 10.90 2.01 -14.28
CA VAL A 319 11.95 2.60 -15.14
C VAL A 319 13.02 3.19 -14.23
N LEU A 320 13.81 2.34 -13.57
CA LEU A 320 15.09 2.73 -13.00
C LEU A 320 16.04 1.53 -13.07
N GLY A 321 17.05 1.69 -13.91
CA GLY A 321 18.11 0.72 -14.08
C GLY A 321 18.78 0.91 -15.43
N THR A 322 19.72 1.86 -15.52
CA THR A 322 21.05 1.71 -16.16
C THR A 322 21.69 3.07 -16.47
N ILE A 323 22.15 3.81 -15.45
CA ILE A 323 23.33 4.69 -15.61
C ILE A 323 24.09 4.68 -14.28
N SER A 324 25.25 4.00 -14.26
CA SER A 324 26.50 4.44 -13.60
C SER A 324 27.38 3.25 -13.19
N GLU A 325 27.88 2.52 -14.18
CA GLU A 325 29.23 1.94 -14.11
C GLU A 325 29.92 2.27 -15.44
N LYS A 326 30.68 3.38 -15.42
CA LYS A 326 31.87 3.68 -16.23
C LYS A 326 32.19 5.17 -16.10
N ASN A 327 32.96 5.51 -15.08
CA ASN A 327 34.26 6.19 -15.18
C ASN A 327 34.74 6.61 -13.80
#